data_AF-A0A1J4KS71-F1
#
_entry.id   AF-A0A1J4KS71-F1
#
_cell.length_a   1.000
_cell.length_b   1.000
_cell.length_c   1.000
_cell.angle_alpha   90.00
_cell.angle_beta   90.00
_cell.angle_gamma   90.00
#
_symmetry.space_group_name_H-M   'P 1'
#
loop_
_entity.id
_entity.type
_entity.pdbx_description
1 polymer ?
#
loop_
_entity_poly.entity_id
_entity_poly.type
_entity_poly.pdbx_seq_one_letter_code
_entity_poly.pdbx_strand_id
1 'polypeptide(L)'
;MKSRKTIKFCTPAQSIILDVFLSRKYIQIDPTEEEEVSDDSDVDSEEEEEDTEEEEKLGPMSWDIMWTRTKWVKNNILGDNGHPLRLRKEQRVNHFPNSYQLTRKDLMFGNLERYAWKLKKVKKSDVLDFSPKTYFLPQLWALWRAEFRDSNDIWIAKPIAGSQGIGIKFIRDLEEAIDFREKSYDKYLNAKSTKEQLKNTYVVQKYISNPYLIDGRKFDIRFYVLTLSYKPLVVYVFREGFCRFSTQKYNLRNLDADIHLTNVAVQVQSAQYDA
;
A
#
# COMPACT_ATOMS: atom_id res chain seq x y z
N MET A 1 -9.16 30.78 -25.71
CA MET A 1 -8.18 30.54 -24.62
C MET A 1 -8.43 29.15 -24.04
N LYS A 2 -7.43 28.27 -23.96
CA LYS A 2 -7.58 27.03 -23.18
C LYS A 2 -7.57 27.41 -21.71
N SER A 3 -8.67 27.18 -20.99
CA SER A 3 -8.73 27.33 -19.54
C SER A 3 -7.56 26.58 -18.88
N ARG A 4 -6.83 27.25 -17.98
CA ARG A 4 -5.73 26.66 -17.22
C ARG A 4 -6.32 25.68 -16.20
N LYS A 5 -5.73 24.49 -16.08
CA LYS A 5 -6.20 23.47 -15.13
C LYS A 5 -5.64 23.70 -13.74
N THR A 6 -6.41 23.39 -12.70
CA THR A 6 -6.03 23.51 -11.28
C THR A 6 -5.70 22.15 -10.65
N ILE A 7 -4.74 22.09 -9.71
CA ILE A 7 -4.48 20.91 -8.85
C ILE A 7 -4.74 21.25 -7.40
N LYS A 8 -5.50 20.40 -6.71
CA LYS A 8 -5.61 20.39 -5.24
C LYS A 8 -4.74 19.27 -4.64
N PHE A 9 -3.92 19.60 -3.64
CA PHE A 9 -3.13 18.62 -2.88
C PHE A 9 -3.78 18.34 -1.53
N CYS A 10 -3.96 17.06 -1.19
CA CYS A 10 -4.49 16.63 0.11
C CYS A 10 -3.57 15.57 0.72
N THR A 11 -2.27 15.88 0.81
CA THR A 11 -1.26 14.97 1.35
C THR A 11 -0.13 15.75 2.03
N PRO A 12 0.51 15.23 3.10
CA PRO A 12 1.65 15.91 3.72
C PRO A 12 2.91 15.99 2.87
N ALA A 13 2.98 15.23 1.76
CA ALA A 13 4.11 15.28 0.83
C ALA A 13 3.91 16.37 -0.25
N GLN A 14 3.07 17.37 0.03
CA GLN A 14 2.70 18.42 -0.92
C GLN A 14 3.91 19.11 -1.50
N SER A 15 4.88 19.55 -0.69
CA SER A 15 6.09 20.26 -1.15
C SER A 15 6.87 19.52 -2.23
N ILE A 16 7.20 18.23 -2.00
CA ILE A 16 7.95 17.41 -2.96
C ILE A 16 7.19 17.24 -4.27
N ILE A 17 5.88 17.03 -4.18
CA ILE A 17 5.04 16.80 -5.36
C ILE A 17 4.86 18.13 -6.11
N LEU A 18 4.74 19.24 -5.39
CA LEU A 18 4.65 20.60 -5.91
C LEU A 18 5.86 20.92 -6.78
N ASP A 19 7.06 20.64 -6.30
CA ASP A 19 8.31 20.88 -7.02
C ASP A 19 8.35 20.12 -8.36
N VAL A 20 7.80 18.90 -8.41
CA VAL A 20 7.69 18.12 -9.66
C VAL A 20 6.73 18.77 -10.66
N PHE A 21 5.60 19.29 -10.20
CA PHE A 21 4.63 19.95 -11.08
C PHE A 21 5.08 21.35 -11.54
N LEU A 22 5.69 22.12 -10.63
CA LEU A 22 6.22 23.46 -10.88
C LEU A 22 7.43 23.42 -11.83
N SER A 23 8.40 22.53 -11.58
CA SER A 23 9.61 22.39 -12.42
C SER A 23 9.30 22.03 -13.89
N ARG A 24 8.12 21.45 -14.14
CA ARG A 24 7.68 21.06 -15.48
C ARG A 24 6.69 22.04 -16.11
N LYS A 25 6.41 23.17 -15.46
CA LYS A 25 5.45 24.22 -15.89
C LYS A 25 4.06 23.69 -16.21
N TYR A 26 3.62 22.62 -15.56
CA TYR A 26 2.34 22.01 -15.91
C TYR A 26 1.13 22.80 -15.40
N ILE A 27 1.19 23.49 -14.23
CA ILE A 27 0.01 24.08 -13.54
C ILE A 27 0.38 25.32 -12.68
N GLN A 28 -0.60 26.24 -12.47
CA GLN A 28 -0.59 27.31 -11.45
C GLN A 28 -1.43 26.80 -10.26
N ILE A 29 -0.84 26.78 -9.06
CA ILE A 29 -1.50 26.28 -7.84
C ILE A 29 -2.31 27.41 -7.22
N ASP A 30 -3.51 27.09 -6.74
CA ASP A 30 -4.33 28.03 -5.96
C ASP A 30 -3.61 28.32 -4.63
N PRO A 31 -3.27 29.57 -4.30
CA PRO A 31 -2.49 29.91 -3.11
C PRO A 31 -3.22 29.63 -1.79
N THR A 32 -4.52 29.33 -1.84
CA THR A 32 -5.40 29.32 -0.67
C THR A 32 -5.76 27.90 -0.27
N GLU A 33 -5.00 27.35 0.68
CA GLU A 33 -5.44 26.47 1.79
C GLU A 33 -4.17 25.95 2.48
N GLU A 34 -3.39 26.86 3.06
CA GLU A 34 -2.65 26.53 4.28
C GLU A 34 -3.73 26.44 5.38
N GLU A 35 -4.27 25.25 5.63
CA GLU A 35 -4.99 25.02 6.89
C GLU A 35 -3.94 25.07 8.02
N GLU A 36 -3.70 26.28 8.52
CA GLU A 36 -3.17 26.47 9.86
C GLU A 36 -4.15 25.84 10.86
N VAL A 37 -3.64 24.93 11.69
CA VAL A 37 -4.34 24.49 12.89
C VAL A 37 -4.16 25.62 13.90
N SER A 38 -5.13 26.53 13.99
CA SER A 38 -5.13 27.59 15.01
C SER A 38 -5.97 27.18 16.21
N ASP A 39 -5.33 27.22 17.38
CA ASP A 39 -5.92 27.19 18.71
C ASP A 39 -6.90 28.36 18.93
N ASP A 40 -7.89 28.12 19.77
CA ASP A 40 -8.88 29.07 20.30
C ASP A 40 -8.25 30.35 20.88
N SER A 41 -8.77 31.51 20.47
CA SER A 41 -9.17 32.59 21.41
C SER A 41 -9.94 33.70 20.68
N ASP A 42 -11.12 34.01 21.21
CA ASP A 42 -11.98 35.16 20.89
C ASP A 42 -11.26 36.52 20.95
N VAL A 43 -11.55 37.43 20.00
CA VAL A 43 -11.76 38.88 20.22
C VAL A 43 -12.56 39.48 19.03
N ASP A 44 -13.69 40.14 19.33
CA ASP A 44 -14.47 41.04 18.47
C ASP A 44 -13.68 42.29 18.03
N SER A 45 -13.82 42.75 16.78
CA SER A 45 -14.26 44.14 16.45
C SER A 45 -14.12 44.50 14.96
N GLU A 46 -15.25 45.05 14.46
CA GLU A 46 -15.41 46.20 13.56
C GLU A 46 -15.10 46.10 12.05
N GLU A 47 -16.08 46.64 11.31
CA GLU A 47 -16.25 46.71 9.86
C GLU A 47 -15.36 47.79 9.24
N GLU A 48 -14.58 47.43 8.21
CA GLU A 48 -14.14 48.35 7.18
C GLU A 48 -14.48 47.74 5.81
N GLU A 49 -15.32 48.45 5.05
CA GLU A 49 -15.65 48.15 3.66
C GLU A 49 -14.45 48.53 2.78
N GLU A 50 -13.72 47.53 2.29
CA GLU A 50 -12.74 47.69 1.21
C GLU A 50 -13.22 46.91 -0.02
N ASP A 51 -13.31 47.60 -1.16
CA ASP A 51 -13.67 47.06 -2.48
C ASP A 51 -12.73 45.92 -2.88
N THR A 52 -13.08 44.68 -2.50
CA THR A 52 -12.46 43.48 -3.06
C THR A 52 -13.22 43.04 -4.29
N GLU A 53 -12.54 43.06 -5.44
CA GLU A 53 -12.92 42.28 -6.63
C GLU A 53 -13.45 40.91 -6.17
N GLU A 54 -14.64 40.52 -6.64
CA GLU A 54 -15.24 39.22 -6.33
C GLU A 54 -14.26 38.09 -6.71
N GLU A 55 -13.42 37.66 -5.78
CA GLU A 55 -12.78 36.36 -5.83
C GLU A 55 -13.92 35.36 -5.83
N GLU A 56 -14.22 34.79 -7.01
CA GLU A 56 -15.05 33.61 -7.14
C GLU A 56 -14.53 32.57 -6.13
N LYS A 57 -15.18 32.47 -4.97
CA LYS A 57 -14.93 31.42 -3.99
C LYS A 57 -15.25 30.09 -4.68
N LEU A 58 -14.22 29.54 -5.30
CA LEU A 58 -14.18 28.28 -5.98
C LEU A 58 -14.69 27.21 -5.00
N GLY A 59 -15.96 26.80 -5.15
CA GLY A 59 -16.60 25.85 -4.25
C GLY A 59 -15.80 24.54 -4.10
N PRO A 60 -16.11 23.66 -3.12
CA PRO A 60 -15.26 22.53 -2.68
C PRO A 60 -14.89 21.48 -3.76
N MET A 61 -15.40 21.65 -4.97
CA MET A 61 -15.20 20.81 -6.15
C MET A 61 -14.52 21.53 -7.32
N SER A 62 -14.04 22.75 -7.14
CA SER A 62 -13.44 23.63 -8.16
C SER A 62 -12.17 23.12 -8.86
N TRP A 63 -11.61 22.00 -8.41
CA TRP A 63 -10.35 21.45 -8.92
C TRP A 63 -10.51 20.58 -10.17
N ASP A 64 -9.51 20.57 -11.06
CA ASP A 64 -9.42 19.61 -12.18
C ASP A 64 -8.73 18.30 -11.79
N ILE A 65 -7.67 18.40 -11.00
CA ILE A 65 -6.91 17.24 -10.53
C ILE A 65 -6.82 17.34 -9.01
N MET A 66 -7.07 16.24 -8.33
CA MET A 66 -6.82 16.16 -6.91
C MET A 66 -5.85 15.03 -6.60
N TRP A 67 -4.73 15.42 -6.01
CA TRP A 67 -3.72 14.51 -5.53
C TRP A 67 -3.95 14.21 -4.05
N THR A 68 -4.41 13.00 -3.75
CA THR A 68 -4.92 12.65 -2.43
C THR A 68 -4.41 11.29 -1.98
N ARG A 69 -4.78 10.89 -0.76
CA ARG A 69 -4.53 9.56 -0.21
C ARG A 69 -5.63 8.58 -0.60
N THR A 70 -5.32 7.29 -0.63
CA THR A 70 -6.29 6.21 -0.87
C THR A 70 -7.49 6.24 0.07
N LYS A 71 -7.29 6.65 1.34
CA LYS A 71 -8.37 6.79 2.34
C LYS A 71 -9.44 7.80 1.92
N TRP A 72 -9.03 8.93 1.35
CA TRP A 72 -9.98 9.95 0.88
C TRP A 72 -10.83 9.40 -0.27
N VAL A 73 -10.19 8.73 -1.25
CA VAL A 73 -10.90 8.15 -2.40
C VAL A 73 -11.90 7.09 -1.93
N LYS A 74 -11.50 6.25 -0.98
CA LYS A 74 -12.39 5.25 -0.40
C LYS A 74 -13.60 5.89 0.30
N ASN A 75 -13.38 6.87 1.16
CA ASN A 75 -14.47 7.48 1.93
C ASN A 75 -15.43 8.28 1.05
N ASN A 76 -14.90 9.02 0.07
CA ASN A 76 -15.69 9.97 -0.72
C ASN A 76 -16.21 9.35 -2.03
N ILE A 77 -15.39 8.64 -2.80
CA ILE A 77 -15.81 8.14 -4.13
C ILE A 77 -16.58 6.82 -4.03
N LEU A 78 -16.20 5.91 -3.12
CA LEU A 78 -16.98 4.68 -2.89
C LEU A 78 -18.20 4.92 -1.99
N GLY A 79 -18.20 6.00 -1.22
CA GLY A 79 -19.32 6.37 -0.36
C GLY A 79 -19.42 5.55 0.93
N ASP A 80 -18.29 5.10 1.50
CA ASP A 80 -18.27 4.38 2.78
C ASP A 80 -18.94 5.15 3.94
N ASN A 81 -19.12 6.47 3.79
CA ASN A 81 -19.80 7.36 4.75
C ASN A 81 -21.23 7.77 4.32
N GLY A 82 -21.84 7.13 3.32
CA GLY A 82 -23.25 7.32 2.97
C GLY A 82 -23.51 7.56 1.48
N HIS A 83 -22.98 8.65 0.92
CA HIS A 83 -23.23 9.04 -0.48
C HIS A 83 -21.95 9.10 -1.31
N PRO A 84 -21.80 8.28 -2.37
CA PRO A 84 -20.63 8.31 -3.22
C PRO A 84 -20.59 9.60 -4.04
N LEU A 85 -19.46 10.29 -3.94
CA LEU A 85 -19.13 11.48 -4.67
C LEU A 85 -18.91 11.16 -6.16
N ARG A 86 -19.70 11.78 -7.03
CA ARG A 86 -19.52 11.67 -8.49
C ARG A 86 -18.66 12.82 -8.99
N LEU A 87 -17.52 12.48 -9.59
CA LEU A 87 -16.64 13.44 -10.22
C LEU A 87 -17.25 13.98 -11.52
N ARG A 88 -16.98 15.25 -11.83
CA ARG A 88 -17.26 15.83 -13.16
C ARG A 88 -16.36 15.19 -14.22
N LYS A 89 -16.76 15.31 -15.48
CA LYS A 89 -16.07 14.64 -16.61
C LYS A 89 -14.62 15.07 -16.77
N GLU A 90 -14.28 16.27 -16.33
CA GLU A 90 -12.98 16.91 -16.41
C GLU A 90 -12.08 16.55 -15.21
N GLN A 91 -12.70 16.16 -14.09
CA GLN A 91 -12.05 15.92 -12.81
C GLN A 91 -11.30 14.59 -12.75
N ARG A 92 -10.13 14.59 -12.13
CA ARG A 92 -9.29 13.39 -11.96
C ARG A 92 -8.75 13.29 -10.55
N VAL A 93 -8.58 12.05 -10.07
CA VAL A 93 -7.89 11.73 -8.83
C VAL A 93 -6.76 10.74 -9.10
N ASN A 94 -5.71 10.76 -8.28
CA ASN A 94 -4.49 9.94 -8.44
C ASN A 94 -4.65 8.46 -8.00
N HIS A 95 -5.84 8.01 -7.62
CA HIS A 95 -6.09 6.62 -7.20
C HIS A 95 -7.38 6.07 -7.79
N PHE A 96 -7.34 4.80 -8.19
CA PHE A 96 -8.56 4.05 -8.48
C PHE A 96 -9.24 3.62 -7.18
N PRO A 97 -10.58 3.75 -7.08
CA PRO A 97 -11.32 3.40 -5.87
C PRO A 97 -11.07 1.99 -5.35
N ASN A 98 -10.98 1.01 -6.26
CA ASN A 98 -10.77 -0.40 -5.92
C ASN A 98 -9.29 -0.84 -5.97
N SER A 99 -8.34 0.09 -5.95
CA SER A 99 -6.89 -0.22 -6.02
C SER A 99 -6.43 -1.18 -4.91
N TYR A 100 -7.10 -1.19 -3.76
CA TYR A 100 -6.83 -2.09 -2.63
C TYR A 100 -6.98 -3.58 -2.98
N GLN A 101 -7.68 -3.93 -4.07
CA GLN A 101 -7.78 -5.31 -4.58
C GLN A 101 -6.43 -5.88 -5.04
N LEU A 102 -5.50 -5.01 -5.46
CA LEU A 102 -4.16 -5.40 -5.90
C LEU A 102 -3.08 -5.08 -4.85
N THR A 103 -3.35 -4.17 -3.91
CA THR A 103 -2.33 -3.72 -2.94
C THR A 103 -2.48 -4.33 -1.54
N ARG A 104 -3.67 -4.83 -1.15
CA ARG A 104 -3.84 -5.58 0.11
C ARG A 104 -3.51 -7.05 -0.12
N LYS A 105 -2.65 -7.62 0.74
CA LYS A 105 -2.01 -8.92 0.50
C LYS A 105 -2.99 -10.08 0.29
N ASP A 106 -4.03 -10.14 1.11
CA ASP A 106 -5.09 -11.14 1.06
C ASP A 106 -5.95 -11.02 -0.20
N LEU A 107 -6.31 -9.80 -0.59
CA LEU A 107 -7.12 -9.57 -1.79
C LEU A 107 -6.32 -9.83 -3.06
N MET A 108 -5.06 -9.40 -3.10
CA MET A 108 -4.15 -9.69 -4.20
C MET A 108 -4.02 -11.21 -4.39
N PHE A 109 -3.74 -11.93 -3.30
CA PHE A 109 -3.66 -13.40 -3.35
C PHE A 109 -4.99 -14.03 -3.79
N GLY A 110 -6.13 -13.61 -3.21
CA GLY A 110 -7.44 -14.11 -3.63
C GLY A 110 -7.74 -13.84 -5.11
N ASN A 111 -7.29 -12.71 -5.65
CA ASN A 111 -7.39 -12.40 -7.07
C ASN A 111 -6.50 -13.29 -7.94
N LEU A 112 -5.26 -13.57 -7.49
CA LEU A 112 -4.36 -14.51 -8.16
C LEU A 112 -4.94 -15.93 -8.16
N GLU A 113 -5.50 -16.41 -7.05
CA GLU A 113 -6.13 -17.74 -6.99
C GLU A 113 -7.35 -17.87 -7.92
N ARG A 114 -8.22 -16.84 -7.95
CA ARG A 114 -9.34 -16.81 -8.89
C ARG A 114 -8.86 -16.82 -10.34
N TYR A 115 -7.75 -16.15 -10.63
CA TYR A 115 -7.17 -16.13 -11.97
C TYR A 115 -6.49 -17.47 -12.31
N ALA A 116 -5.78 -18.08 -11.36
CA ALA A 116 -5.20 -19.41 -11.48
C ALA A 116 -6.25 -20.46 -11.84
N TRP A 117 -7.42 -20.42 -11.19
CA TRP A 117 -8.53 -21.32 -11.51
C TRP A 117 -9.03 -21.15 -12.95
N LYS A 118 -9.10 -19.91 -13.46
CA LYS A 118 -9.45 -19.65 -14.87
C LYS A 118 -8.37 -20.17 -15.82
N LEU A 119 -7.09 -19.96 -15.48
CA LEU A 119 -5.94 -20.40 -16.28
C LEU A 119 -5.81 -21.92 -16.36
N LYS A 120 -6.16 -22.65 -15.28
CA LYS A 120 -6.21 -24.12 -15.28
C LYS A 120 -7.15 -24.67 -16.36
N LYS A 121 -8.32 -24.03 -16.56
CA LYS A 121 -9.29 -24.45 -17.59
C LYS A 121 -8.76 -24.31 -19.01
N VAL A 122 -7.82 -23.39 -19.24
CA VAL A 122 -7.21 -23.13 -20.55
C VAL A 122 -5.76 -23.63 -20.63
N LYS A 123 -5.32 -24.45 -19.66
CA LYS A 123 -3.96 -25.04 -19.59
C LYS A 123 -2.81 -24.02 -19.68
N LYS A 124 -2.96 -22.85 -19.04
CA LYS A 124 -1.96 -21.76 -18.97
C LYS A 124 -1.56 -21.41 -17.53
N SER A 125 -1.40 -22.42 -16.68
CA SER A 125 -1.10 -22.22 -15.25
C SER A 125 0.30 -21.67 -14.97
N ASP A 126 1.23 -21.89 -15.89
CA ASP A 126 2.63 -21.41 -15.90
C ASP A 126 2.75 -19.89 -15.79
N VAL A 127 1.73 -19.14 -16.26
CA VAL A 127 1.69 -17.66 -16.15
C VAL A 127 1.82 -17.15 -14.71
N LEU A 128 1.50 -17.98 -13.71
CA LEU A 128 1.52 -17.60 -12.29
C LEU A 128 2.69 -18.21 -11.50
N ASP A 129 3.67 -18.83 -12.16
CA ASP A 129 4.83 -19.45 -11.50
C ASP A 129 5.73 -18.44 -10.74
N PHE A 130 5.54 -17.14 -11.00
CA PHE A 130 6.21 -16.09 -10.24
C PHE A 130 5.70 -15.93 -8.79
N SER A 131 4.53 -16.50 -8.46
CA SER A 131 3.88 -16.29 -7.16
C SER A 131 4.14 -17.47 -6.22
N PRO A 132 4.81 -17.26 -5.06
CA PRO A 132 5.04 -18.34 -4.12
C PRO A 132 3.74 -18.87 -3.51
N LYS A 133 3.72 -20.16 -3.18
CA LYS A 133 2.60 -20.83 -2.50
C LYS A 133 2.19 -20.05 -1.25
N THR A 134 0.90 -19.77 -1.11
CA THR A 134 0.40 -18.82 -0.12
C THR A 134 -0.92 -19.31 0.49
N TYR A 135 -1.13 -19.01 1.76
CA TYR A 135 -2.31 -19.35 2.56
C TYR A 135 -2.77 -18.17 3.39
N PHE A 136 -4.02 -18.20 3.84
CA PHE A 136 -4.65 -17.14 4.64
C PHE A 136 -5.10 -17.70 5.98
N LEU A 137 -4.67 -17.08 7.07
CA LEU A 137 -5.02 -17.50 8.42
C LEU A 137 -6.03 -16.55 9.06
N PRO A 138 -7.01 -17.09 9.81
CA PRO A 138 -7.10 -18.50 10.26
C PRO A 138 -7.75 -19.51 9.28
N GLN A 139 -8.37 -19.05 8.20
CA GLN A 139 -9.32 -19.83 7.39
C GLN A 139 -8.68 -21.04 6.68
N LEU A 140 -7.42 -20.94 6.26
CA LEU A 140 -6.70 -21.98 5.53
C LEU A 140 -5.67 -22.72 6.39
N TRP A 141 -5.80 -22.66 7.72
CA TRP A 141 -4.89 -23.33 8.65
C TRP A 141 -4.72 -24.82 8.35
N ALA A 142 -5.80 -25.56 8.10
CA ALA A 142 -5.72 -26.99 7.86
C ALA A 142 -4.90 -27.35 6.61
N LEU A 143 -5.03 -26.54 5.55
CA LEU A 143 -4.26 -26.71 4.31
C LEU A 143 -2.79 -26.37 4.53
N TRP A 144 -2.50 -25.24 5.18
CA TRP A 144 -1.12 -24.85 5.47
C TRP A 144 -0.43 -25.83 6.42
N ARG A 145 -1.11 -26.32 7.47
CA ARG A 145 -0.60 -27.32 8.41
C ARG A 145 -0.16 -28.60 7.70
N ALA A 146 -0.87 -29.01 6.66
CA ALA A 146 -0.54 -30.22 5.91
C ALA A 146 0.83 -30.13 5.22
N GLU A 147 1.30 -28.92 4.87
CA GLU A 147 2.58 -28.70 4.20
C GLU A 147 3.80 -29.09 5.03
N PHE A 148 3.69 -29.07 6.36
CA PHE A 148 4.77 -29.42 7.28
C PHE A 148 5.04 -30.93 7.37
N ARG A 149 4.17 -31.77 6.79
CA ARG A 149 4.41 -33.22 6.75
C ARG A 149 5.46 -33.60 5.71
N ASP A 150 5.46 -32.88 4.59
CA ASP A 150 6.16 -33.27 3.37
C ASP A 150 7.29 -32.28 3.01
N SER A 151 7.49 -31.23 3.81
CA SER A 151 8.48 -30.18 3.51
C SER A 151 9.15 -29.62 4.76
N ASN A 152 10.44 -29.29 4.63
CA ASN A 152 11.20 -28.45 5.56
C ASN A 152 11.24 -27.00 5.06
N ASP A 153 10.17 -26.55 4.40
CA ASP A 153 10.09 -25.21 3.83
C ASP A 153 9.98 -24.16 4.95
N ILE A 154 10.70 -23.05 4.78
CA ILE A 154 10.52 -21.87 5.63
C ILE A 154 9.31 -21.09 5.10
N TRP A 155 8.47 -20.63 6.02
CA TRP A 155 7.32 -19.79 5.74
C TRP A 155 7.50 -18.39 6.30
N ILE A 156 6.92 -17.40 5.64
CA ILE A 156 6.88 -16.01 6.10
C ILE A 156 5.43 -15.58 6.31
N ALA A 157 5.06 -15.33 7.56
CA ALA A 157 3.76 -14.82 7.96
C ALA A 157 3.77 -13.29 7.96
N LYS A 158 2.81 -12.68 7.25
CA LYS A 158 2.72 -11.23 7.02
C LYS A 158 1.32 -10.74 7.41
N PRO A 159 1.19 -9.74 8.29
CA PRO A 159 -0.12 -9.14 8.56
C PRO A 159 -0.72 -8.55 7.29
N ILE A 160 -2.01 -8.77 7.05
CA ILE A 160 -2.65 -8.40 5.77
C ILE A 160 -2.66 -6.91 5.52
N ALA A 161 -2.89 -6.13 6.58
CA ALA A 161 -2.90 -4.67 6.57
C ALA A 161 -1.60 -4.05 7.11
N GLY A 162 -0.57 -4.88 7.37
CA GLY A 162 0.73 -4.43 7.85
C GLY A 162 1.59 -3.79 6.75
N SER A 163 2.48 -2.89 7.15
CA SER A 163 3.48 -2.27 6.27
C SER A 163 4.83 -2.19 7.01
N GLN A 164 5.87 -1.69 6.34
CA GLN A 164 7.19 -1.42 6.93
C GLN A 164 7.94 -2.62 7.52
N GLY A 165 7.45 -3.85 7.33
CA GLY A 165 8.05 -5.06 7.90
C GLY A 165 7.53 -5.41 9.31
N ILE A 166 6.65 -4.58 9.88
CA ILE A 166 6.12 -4.77 11.23
C ILE A 166 5.22 -6.00 11.28
N GLY A 167 5.43 -6.83 12.31
CA GLY A 167 4.63 -8.03 12.58
C GLY A 167 4.92 -9.21 11.66
N ILE A 168 5.96 -9.12 10.80
CA ILE A 168 6.41 -10.26 10.00
C ILE A 168 7.10 -11.28 10.89
N LYS A 169 6.79 -12.56 10.67
CA LYS A 169 7.42 -13.70 11.36
C LYS A 169 7.86 -14.75 10.35
N PHE A 170 8.99 -15.39 10.64
CA PHE A 170 9.42 -16.59 9.94
C PHE A 170 9.02 -17.81 10.75
N ILE A 171 8.65 -18.89 10.07
CA ILE A 171 8.14 -20.13 10.66
C ILE A 171 8.80 -21.29 9.93
N ARG A 172 9.54 -22.13 10.64
CA ARG A 172 10.35 -23.22 10.06
C ARG A 172 9.73 -24.59 10.24
N ASP A 173 8.95 -24.77 11.29
CA ASP A 173 8.40 -26.07 11.66
C ASP A 173 6.96 -25.97 12.17
N LEU A 174 6.39 -27.15 12.41
CA LEU A 174 5.01 -27.29 12.82
C LEU A 174 4.75 -26.74 14.23
N GLU A 175 5.74 -26.82 15.13
CA GLU A 175 5.59 -26.34 16.51
C GLU A 175 5.50 -24.80 16.52
N GLU A 176 6.41 -24.13 15.81
CA GLU A 176 6.36 -22.68 15.59
C GLU A 176 5.05 -22.26 14.89
N ALA A 177 4.56 -23.06 13.94
CA ALA A 177 3.30 -22.80 13.24
C ALA A 177 2.08 -22.87 14.17
N ILE A 178 2.04 -23.87 15.07
CA ILE A 178 0.96 -24.04 16.05
C ILE A 178 0.99 -22.88 17.05
N ASP A 179 2.15 -22.58 17.64
CA ASP A 179 2.31 -21.46 18.58
C ASP A 179 1.88 -20.12 17.97
N PHE A 180 2.35 -19.85 16.74
CA PHE A 180 1.97 -18.66 15.99
C PHE A 180 0.47 -18.58 15.75
N ARG A 181 -0.15 -19.69 15.34
CA ARG A 181 -1.59 -19.77 15.09
C ARG A 181 -2.39 -19.55 16.37
N GLU A 182 -2.03 -20.16 17.49
CA GLU A 182 -2.76 -20.00 18.75
C GLU A 182 -2.74 -18.54 19.23
N LYS A 183 -1.55 -17.92 19.25
CA LYS A 183 -1.38 -16.51 19.64
C LYS A 183 -2.12 -15.54 18.72
N SER A 184 -2.17 -15.80 17.41
CA SER A 184 -2.87 -14.95 16.46
C SER A 184 -4.38 -15.21 16.42
N TYR A 185 -4.81 -16.46 16.59
CA TYR A 185 -6.21 -16.85 16.53
C TYR A 185 -6.99 -16.43 17.77
N ASP A 186 -6.38 -16.50 18.96
CA ASP A 186 -7.01 -15.99 20.18
C ASP A 186 -7.34 -14.49 20.04
N LYS A 187 -6.39 -13.68 19.57
CA LYS A 187 -6.62 -12.26 19.27
C LYS A 187 -7.64 -12.02 18.16
N TYR A 188 -7.76 -12.95 17.21
CA TYR A 188 -8.78 -12.88 16.17
C TYR A 188 -10.18 -13.16 16.73
N LEU A 189 -10.34 -14.17 17.59
CA LEU A 189 -11.63 -14.51 18.20
C LEU A 189 -12.10 -13.44 19.19
N ASN A 190 -11.19 -12.89 19.99
CA ASN A 190 -11.49 -11.88 21.01
C ASN A 190 -11.59 -10.45 20.46
N ALA A 191 -11.42 -10.25 19.15
CA ALA A 191 -11.50 -8.95 18.53
C ALA A 191 -12.91 -8.35 18.60
N LYS A 192 -13.02 -7.10 19.03
CA LYS A 192 -14.29 -6.39 19.25
C LYS A 192 -14.88 -5.78 17.98
N SER A 193 -14.16 -5.86 16.86
CA SER A 193 -14.59 -5.34 15.57
C SER A 193 -13.96 -6.08 14.41
N THR A 194 -14.58 -6.01 13.24
CA THR A 194 -14.02 -6.51 11.97
C THR A 194 -12.66 -5.89 11.67
N LYS A 195 -12.46 -4.60 12.01
CA LYS A 195 -11.16 -3.92 11.82
C LYS A 195 -10.06 -4.53 12.68
N GLU A 196 -10.38 -4.93 13.91
CA GLU A 196 -9.46 -5.59 14.81
C GLU A 196 -9.19 -7.04 14.38
N GLN A 197 -10.21 -7.78 13.95
CA GLN A 197 -10.03 -9.11 13.34
C GLN A 197 -9.05 -9.07 12.17
N LEU A 198 -9.19 -8.09 11.27
CA LEU A 198 -8.29 -7.89 10.13
C LEU A 198 -6.84 -7.60 10.53
N LYS A 199 -6.59 -7.01 11.71
CA LYS A 199 -5.22 -6.81 12.22
C LYS A 199 -4.56 -8.11 12.65
N ASN A 200 -5.35 -9.08 13.12
CA ASN A 200 -4.91 -10.40 13.56
C ASN A 200 -5.01 -11.48 12.46
N THR A 201 -5.23 -11.03 11.22
CA THR A 201 -5.29 -11.89 10.04
C THR A 201 -3.96 -11.84 9.30
N TYR A 202 -3.50 -12.99 8.82
CA TYR A 202 -2.18 -13.12 8.20
C TYR A 202 -2.26 -13.82 6.85
N VAL A 203 -1.39 -13.39 5.94
CA VAL A 203 -1.01 -14.19 4.78
C VAL A 203 0.28 -14.93 5.16
N VAL A 204 0.27 -16.25 5.02
CA VAL A 204 1.45 -17.08 5.20
C VAL A 204 1.90 -17.60 3.85
N GLN A 205 3.15 -17.32 3.49
CA GLN A 205 3.67 -17.55 2.15
C GLN A 205 4.98 -18.32 2.24
N LYS A 206 5.21 -19.26 1.32
CA LYS A 206 6.49 -19.98 1.22
C LYS A 206 7.60 -18.96 1.02
N TYR A 207 8.60 -19.00 1.90
CA TYR A 207 9.72 -18.09 1.84
C TYR A 207 10.66 -18.48 0.70
N ILE A 208 11.12 -17.50 -0.06
CA ILE A 208 12.15 -17.71 -1.09
C ILE A 208 13.49 -17.81 -0.37
N SER A 209 13.90 -19.04 -0.06
CA SER A 209 15.11 -19.38 0.69
C SER A 209 16.40 -19.39 -0.14
N ASN A 210 16.27 -19.38 -1.47
CA ASN A 210 17.39 -19.25 -2.41
C ASN A 210 17.25 -17.98 -3.28
N PRO A 211 17.32 -16.78 -2.69
CA PRO A 211 17.26 -15.54 -3.45
C PRO A 211 18.57 -15.32 -4.22
N TYR A 212 18.49 -14.59 -5.32
CA TYR A 212 19.69 -14.01 -5.93
C TYR A 212 20.30 -12.97 -4.98
N LEU A 213 21.62 -13.00 -4.83
CA LEU A 213 22.37 -12.15 -3.89
C LEU A 213 23.36 -11.28 -4.67
N ILE A 214 23.57 -10.05 -4.19
CA ILE A 214 24.68 -9.20 -4.64
C ILE A 214 25.53 -8.94 -3.40
N ASP A 215 26.83 -9.21 -3.51
CA ASP A 215 27.80 -9.14 -2.39
C ASP A 215 27.36 -9.93 -1.15
N GLY A 216 26.65 -11.05 -1.38
CA GLY A 216 26.12 -11.91 -0.34
C GLY A 216 24.93 -11.32 0.42
N ARG A 217 24.36 -10.20 -0.02
CA ARG A 217 23.20 -9.53 0.60
C ARG A 217 21.95 -9.76 -0.22
N LYS A 218 20.82 -9.87 0.48
CA LYS A 218 19.51 -9.99 -0.15
C LYS A 218 19.04 -8.62 -0.61
N PHE A 219 18.29 -8.57 -1.70
CA PHE A 219 17.61 -7.35 -2.11
C PHE A 219 16.23 -7.62 -2.69
N ASP A 220 15.44 -6.56 -2.81
CA ASP A 220 14.24 -6.54 -3.65
C ASP A 220 14.30 -5.37 -4.63
N ILE A 221 13.60 -5.51 -5.76
CA ILE A 221 13.51 -4.48 -6.79
C ILE A 221 12.21 -3.70 -6.61
N ARG A 222 12.33 -2.38 -6.47
CA ARG A 222 11.22 -1.44 -6.57
C ARG A 222 11.19 -0.83 -7.97
N PHE A 223 10.13 -1.09 -8.71
CA PHE A 223 9.81 -0.38 -9.95
C PHE A 223 8.42 0.26 -9.85
N TYR A 224 8.15 1.21 -10.74
CA TYR A 224 6.92 2.01 -10.70
C TYR A 224 6.04 1.72 -11.91
N VAL A 225 4.73 1.60 -11.66
CA VAL A 225 3.71 1.33 -12.68
C VAL A 225 2.62 2.39 -12.58
N LEU A 226 2.33 3.06 -13.70
CA LEU A 226 1.23 4.01 -13.84
C LEU A 226 0.10 3.37 -14.64
N THR A 227 -1.03 3.14 -13.98
CA THR A 227 -2.26 2.72 -14.65
C THR A 227 -3.09 3.97 -14.96
N LEU A 228 -3.40 4.22 -16.23
CA LEU A 228 -4.28 5.33 -16.64
C LEU A 228 -5.72 4.90 -16.83
N SER A 229 -5.95 3.65 -17.24
CA SER A 229 -7.28 3.09 -17.44
C SER A 229 -7.28 1.58 -17.30
N TYR A 230 -8.41 1.01 -16.86
CA TYR A 230 -8.67 -0.43 -16.89
C TYR A 230 -9.59 -0.85 -18.04
N LYS A 231 -10.23 0.11 -18.73
CA LYS A 231 -11.15 -0.15 -19.84
C LYS A 231 -11.09 1.01 -20.87
N PRO A 232 -10.29 0.89 -21.95
CA PRO A 232 -9.31 -0.17 -22.20
C PRO A 232 -8.16 -0.14 -21.19
N LEU A 233 -7.46 -1.26 -20.99
CA LEU A 233 -6.30 -1.30 -20.10
C LEU A 233 -5.14 -0.48 -20.69
N VAL A 234 -4.69 0.53 -19.96
CA VAL A 234 -3.56 1.38 -20.32
C VAL A 234 -2.61 1.48 -19.12
N VAL A 235 -1.44 0.87 -19.26
CA VAL A 235 -0.45 0.72 -18.19
C VAL A 235 0.93 1.11 -18.73
N TYR A 236 1.66 1.92 -17.97
CA TYR A 236 3.04 2.30 -18.24
C TYR A 236 3.95 1.82 -17.12
N VAL A 237 5.11 1.30 -17.49
CA VAL A 237 6.18 0.96 -16.54
C VAL A 237 7.23 2.06 -16.62
N PHE A 238 7.57 2.66 -15.48
CA PHE A 238 8.65 3.63 -15.43
C PHE A 238 9.98 2.91 -15.68
N ARG A 239 10.86 3.52 -16.48
CA ARG A 239 12.12 2.89 -16.91
C ARG A 239 13.11 2.67 -15.77
N GLU A 240 13.03 3.53 -14.77
CA GLU A 240 13.92 3.48 -13.62
C GLU A 240 13.22 2.86 -12.41
N GLY A 241 14.04 2.24 -11.58
CA GLY A 241 13.67 1.65 -10.31
C GLY A 241 14.93 1.57 -9.44
N PHE A 242 14.82 0.98 -8.27
CA PHE A 242 15.98 0.79 -7.39
C PHE A 242 15.89 -0.51 -6.63
N CYS A 243 17.06 -1.04 -6.29
CA CYS A 243 17.19 -2.18 -5.40
C CYS A 243 17.25 -1.71 -3.95
N ARG A 244 16.55 -2.42 -3.06
CA ARG A 244 16.65 -2.21 -1.61
C ARG A 244 17.35 -3.40 -1.01
N PHE A 245 18.50 -3.17 -0.39
CA PHE A 245 19.36 -4.21 0.15
C PHE A 245 19.11 -4.47 1.63
N SER A 246 19.45 -5.67 2.08
CA SER A 246 19.71 -5.97 3.49
C SER A 246 21.09 -5.44 3.92
N THR A 247 21.19 -4.98 5.17
CA THR A 247 22.43 -4.53 5.81
C THR A 247 23.33 -5.69 6.20
N GLN A 248 22.77 -6.89 6.35
CA GLN A 248 23.53 -8.08 6.71
C GLN A 248 23.62 -9.08 5.55
N LYS A 249 24.66 -9.93 5.59
CA LYS A 249 24.85 -11.05 4.66
C LYS A 249 23.78 -12.11 4.88
N TYR A 250 23.19 -12.56 3.78
CA TYR A 250 22.13 -13.56 3.77
C TYR A 250 22.62 -14.91 4.30
N ASN A 251 21.87 -15.49 5.24
CA ASN A 251 22.07 -16.87 5.68
C ASN A 251 20.74 -17.41 6.24
N LEU A 252 20.51 -18.72 6.17
CA LEU A 252 19.26 -19.33 6.66
C LEU A 252 19.35 -19.82 8.11
N ARG A 253 20.53 -19.75 8.73
CA ARG A 253 20.73 -20.18 10.12
C ARG A 253 20.09 -19.17 11.07
N ASN A 254 20.34 -17.89 10.83
CA ASN A 254 19.72 -16.78 11.53
C ASN A 254 18.61 -16.16 10.67
N LEU A 255 17.36 -16.14 11.17
CA LEU A 255 16.20 -15.54 10.47
C LEU A 255 15.86 -14.13 10.97
N ASP A 256 16.83 -13.41 11.52
CA ASP A 256 16.66 -12.03 11.95
C ASP A 256 16.17 -11.13 10.82
N ALA A 257 15.34 -10.16 11.20
CA ALA A 257 14.59 -9.34 10.25
C ALA A 257 15.50 -8.53 9.33
N ASP A 258 16.64 -8.04 9.82
CA ASP A 258 17.57 -7.21 9.05
C ASP A 258 18.42 -7.99 8.03
N ILE A 259 18.52 -9.32 8.17
CA ILE A 259 19.08 -10.23 7.15
C ILE A 259 18.07 -10.50 6.02
N HIS A 260 16.79 -10.66 6.37
CA HIS A 260 15.79 -11.24 5.44
C HIS A 260 14.75 -10.25 4.90
N LEU A 261 14.55 -9.09 5.52
CA LEU A 261 13.58 -8.07 5.14
C LEU A 261 14.29 -6.79 4.68
N THR A 262 14.09 -6.40 3.44
CA THR A 262 14.75 -5.26 2.77
C THR A 262 14.03 -3.92 2.98
N ASN A 263 13.09 -3.86 3.92
CA ASN A 263 12.34 -2.64 4.24
C ASN A 263 13.25 -1.64 4.95
N VAL A 264 13.35 -0.40 4.44
CA VAL A 264 14.14 0.68 5.06
C VAL A 264 13.85 0.82 6.57
N ALA A 265 12.59 0.76 6.98
CA ALA A 265 12.21 0.83 8.40
C ALA A 265 12.81 -0.28 9.29
N VAL A 266 13.08 -1.46 8.73
CA VAL A 266 13.80 -2.55 9.41
C VAL A 266 15.30 -2.30 9.35
N GLN A 267 15.78 -1.87 8.18
CA GLN A 267 17.21 -1.72 7.92
C GLN A 267 17.83 -0.57 8.74
N VAL A 268 17.13 0.55 8.91
CA VAL A 268 17.57 1.70 9.73
C VAL A 268 17.74 1.33 11.22
N GLN A 269 17.05 0.29 11.69
CA GLN A 269 17.21 -0.20 13.07
C GLN A 269 18.44 -1.11 13.23
N SER A 270 19.06 -1.54 12.13
CA SER A 270 20.25 -2.38 12.15
C SER A 270 21.48 -1.55 12.49
N ALA A 271 22.36 -2.10 13.33
CA ALA A 271 23.61 -1.44 13.73
C ALA A 271 24.59 -1.19 12.56
N GLN A 272 24.36 -1.82 11.41
CA GLN A 272 25.20 -1.72 10.19
C GLN A 272 24.54 -0.89 9.08
N TYR A 273 23.58 -0.02 9.42
CA TYR A 273 22.93 0.83 8.43
C TYR A 273 23.80 2.03 8.08
N ASP A 274 24.30 2.05 6.85
CA ASP A 274 24.92 3.24 6.26
C ASP A 274 23.80 4.12 5.66
N ALA A 275 23.66 5.34 6.18
CA ALA A 275 22.63 6.30 5.80
C ALA A 275 22.94 7.04 4.50
#